data_AF-A0A7T0PFL5-F1
#
_entry.id   AF-A0A7T0PFL5-F1
#
_cell.length_a   1.000
_cell.length_b   1.000
_cell.length_c   1.000
_cell.angle_alpha   90.00
_cell.angle_beta   90.00
_cell.angle_gamma   90.00
#
_symmetry.space_group_name_H-M   'P 1'
#
loop_
_entity.id
_entity.type
_entity.pdbx_description
1 polymer ?
#
loop_
_entity_poly.entity_id
_entity_poly.type
_entity_poly.pdbx_seq_one_letter_code
_entity_poly.pdbx_strand_id
1 'polypeptide(L)' 'MAPKRPNRLASTLPQGTENRTPPKKVAETLRDANEPQLDRRTTIYLSSETWREAKIAALDEGTNISQIIEKLLKDYLTSK' A
#
# COMPACT_ATOMS: atom_id res chain seq x y z
N MET A 1 -36.77 -1.09 -7.51
CA MET A 1 -35.86 -0.11 -6.88
C MET A 1 -34.48 -0.28 -7.47
N ALA A 2 -33.94 0.74 -8.15
CA ALA A 2 -32.55 0.70 -8.62
C ALA A 2 -31.59 0.96 -7.45
N PRO A 3 -30.44 0.26 -7.36
CA PRO A 3 -29.49 0.47 -6.26
C PRO A 3 -28.89 1.88 -6.35
N LYS A 4 -28.94 2.59 -5.22
CA LYS A 4 -28.35 3.93 -5.05
C LYS A 4 -26.84 3.83 -5.30
N ARG A 5 -26.34 4.49 -6.36
CA ARG A 5 -24.91 4.48 -6.69
C ARG A 5 -24.10 5.08 -5.53
N PRO A 6 -23.04 4.43 -5.05
CA PRO A 6 -22.20 4.98 -3.99
C PRO A 6 -21.55 6.29 -4.47
N ASN A 7 -21.60 7.32 -3.62
CA ASN A 7 -21.04 8.64 -3.91
C ASN A 7 -19.51 8.57 -3.92
N ARG A 8 -18.92 8.39 -5.11
CA ARG A 8 -17.46 8.24 -5.31
C ARG A 8 -16.64 9.41 -4.75
N LEU A 9 -17.22 10.61 -4.74
CA LEU A 9 -16.55 11.82 -4.24
C LEU A 9 -16.30 11.73 -2.73
N ALA A 10 -17.24 11.14 -1.98
CA ALA A 10 -17.08 10.93 -0.54
C ALA A 10 -16.00 9.88 -0.21
N SER A 11 -15.73 8.95 -1.13
CA SER A 11 -14.68 7.93 -0.99
C SER A 11 -13.27 8.44 -1.37
N THR A 12 -13.18 9.51 -2.17
CA THR A 12 -11.91 10.15 -2.57
C THR A 12 -11.50 11.29 -1.65
N LEU A 13 -12.46 11.89 -0.94
CA LEU A 13 -12.15 12.84 0.12
C LEU A 13 -11.55 12.06 1.30
N PRO A 14 -10.45 12.52 1.92
CA PRO A 14 -9.95 11.92 3.14
C PRO A 14 -11.08 11.91 4.17
N GLN A 15 -11.47 10.72 4.64
CA GLN A 15 -12.41 10.59 5.75
C GLN A 15 -11.76 11.25 6.97
N GLY A 16 -12.31 12.39 7.40
CA GLY A 16 -11.89 13.09 8.61
C GLY A 16 -10.91 14.23 8.35
N THR A 17 -11.44 15.43 8.07
CA THR A 17 -10.69 16.69 8.25
C THR A 17 -10.60 17.12 9.73
N GLU A 18 -11.04 16.27 10.67
CA GLU A 18 -11.10 16.60 12.10
C GLU A 18 -9.77 16.38 12.85
N ASN A 19 -8.84 15.58 12.33
CA ASN A 19 -7.54 15.36 12.96
C ASN A 19 -6.42 16.14 12.25
N ARG A 20 -6.51 17.47 12.27
CA ARG A 20 -5.35 18.31 11.94
C ARG A 20 -4.35 18.18 13.09
N THR A 21 -3.28 17.41 12.87
CA THR A 21 -2.16 17.33 13.80
C THR A 21 -1.59 18.74 14.01
N PRO A 22 -1.19 19.12 15.24
CA PRO A 22 -0.57 20.41 15.48
C PRO A 22 0.70 20.56 14.62
N PRO A 23 1.03 21.79 14.18
CA PRO A 23 2.18 22.02 13.32
C PRO A 23 3.47 21.57 14.00
N LYS A 24 4.19 20.62 13.38
CA LYS A 24 5.51 20.16 13.84
C LYS A 24 6.59 21.15 13.44
N LYS A 25 7.64 21.26 14.27
CA LYS A 25 8.82 22.08 13.95
C LYS A 25 9.58 21.47 12.77
N VAL A 26 10.18 22.31 11.94
CA VAL A 26 10.91 21.89 10.73
C VAL A 26 11.98 20.83 11.04
N ALA A 27 12.70 20.97 12.16
CA ALA A 27 13.70 20.00 12.59
C ALA A 27 13.14 18.58 12.84
N GLU A 28 11.85 18.45 13.20
CA GLU A 28 11.17 17.16 13.41
C GLU A 28 10.62 16.55 12.12
N THR A 29 10.63 17.31 11.01
CA THR A 29 10.24 16.85 9.67
C THR A 29 11.42 16.44 8.81
N LEU A 30 12.63 16.83 9.21
CA LEU A 30 13.88 16.33 8.64
C LEU A 30 14.06 14.89 9.13
N ARG A 31 13.38 13.95 8.47
CA ARG A 31 13.58 12.52 8.69
C ARG A 31 15.04 12.19 8.46
N ASP A 32 15.60 11.29 9.28
CA ASP A 32 16.95 10.78 9.10
C ASP A 32 17.11 10.26 7.66
N ALA A 33 18.07 10.82 6.93
CA ALA A 33 18.26 10.61 5.49
C ALA A 33 18.60 9.16 5.08
N ASN A 34 18.63 8.22 6.02
CA ASN A 34 19.12 6.85 5.85
C ASN A 34 18.06 5.76 6.06
N GLU A 35 16.79 6.09 6.33
CA GLU A 35 15.74 5.07 6.23
C GLU A 35 15.31 4.92 4.76
N PRO A 36 15.39 3.71 4.17
CA PRO A 36 14.88 3.49 2.82
C PRO A 36 13.37 3.74 2.83
N GLN A 37 12.95 4.89 2.31
CA GLN A 37 11.55 5.17 2.04
C GLN A 37 11.03 4.09 1.08
N LEU A 38 10.20 3.18 1.61
CA LEU A 38 9.37 2.26 0.85
C LEU A 38 8.24 3.00 0.07
N ASP A 39 8.48 4.26 -0.29
CA ASP A 39 7.46 5.18 -0.84
C ASP A 39 7.33 5.05 -2.36
N ARG A 40 8.26 4.37 -3.02
CA ARG A 40 8.14 4.09 -4.46
C ARG A 40 7.17 2.94 -4.69
N ARG A 41 5.93 3.30 -5.02
CA ARG A 41 4.91 2.36 -5.49
C ARG A 41 5.07 2.12 -6.99
N THR A 42 5.20 0.85 -7.36
CA THR A 42 5.25 0.42 -8.76
C THR A 42 3.99 -0.37 -9.08
N THR A 43 3.28 0.01 -10.13
CA THR A 43 2.18 -0.78 -10.68
C THR A 43 2.77 -1.92 -11.51
N ILE A 44 2.38 -3.15 -11.20
CA ILE A 44 2.72 -4.34 -11.99
C ILE A 44 1.44 -4.96 -12.56
N TYR A 45 1.57 -5.60 -13.72
CA TYR A 45 0.48 -6.35 -14.32
C TYR A 45 0.74 -7.84 -14.12
N LEU A 46 -0.28 -8.54 -13.63
CA LEU A 46 -0.27 -9.98 -13.41
C LEU A 46 -1.43 -10.60 -14.16
N SER A 47 -1.34 -11.89 -14.47
CA SER A 47 -2.50 -12.63 -14.97
C SER A 47 -3.61 -12.65 -13.90
N SER A 48 -4.85 -12.83 -14.33
CA SER A 48 -6.00 -12.92 -13.42
C SER A 48 -5.86 -14.07 -12.41
N GLU A 49 -5.29 -15.19 -12.85
CA GLU A 49 -5.02 -16.37 -12.03
C GLU A 49 -3.96 -16.07 -10.97
N THR A 50 -2.80 -15.55 -11.37
CA THR A 50 -1.71 -15.21 -10.44
C THR A 50 -2.16 -14.16 -9.42
N TRP A 51 -2.96 -13.17 -9.83
CA TRP A 51 -3.51 -12.18 -8.91
C TRP A 51 -4.46 -12.78 -7.88
N ARG A 52 -5.25 -13.78 -8.28
CA ARG A 52 -6.17 -14.48 -7.38
C ARG A 52 -5.38 -15.30 -6.35
N GLU A 53 -4.39 -16.05 -6.80
CA GLU A 53 -3.55 -16.86 -5.91
C GLU A 53 -2.75 -15.99 -4.94
N ALA A 54 -2.15 -14.89 -5.42
CA ALA A 54 -1.43 -13.95 -4.57
C ALA A 54 -2.33 -13.34 -3.47
N LYS A 55 -3.61 -13.11 -3.78
CA LYS A 55 -4.60 -12.64 -2.78
C LYS A 55 -4.89 -13.70 -1.72
N ILE A 56 -5.04 -14.95 -2.11
CA ILE A 56 -5.28 -16.06 -1.17
C ILE A 56 -4.08 -16.19 -0.25
N ALA A 57 -2.85 -16.22 -0.80
CA ALA A 57 -1.63 -16.28 -0.01
C ALA A 57 -1.49 -15.10 0.97
N ALA A 58 -1.83 -13.88 0.55
CA ALA A 58 -1.82 -12.71 1.43
C ALA A 58 -2.79 -12.86 2.62
N LEU A 59 -3.98 -13.41 2.38
CA LEU A 59 -4.96 -13.66 3.44
C LEU A 59 -4.47 -14.76 4.41
N ASP A 60 -3.92 -15.85 3.87
CA ASP A 60 -3.45 -16.99 4.67
C ASP A 60 -2.25 -16.61 5.55
N GLU A 61 -1.34 -15.77 5.05
CA GLU A 61 -0.18 -15.29 5.80
C GLU A 61 -0.50 -14.10 6.74
N GLY A 62 -1.70 -13.51 6.63
CA GLY A 62 -2.05 -12.28 7.35
C GLY A 62 -1.21 -11.07 6.92
N THR A 63 -0.70 -11.09 5.68
CA THR A 63 0.16 -10.05 5.10
C THR A 63 -0.56 -9.31 3.97
N ASN A 64 0.16 -8.45 3.26
CA ASN A 64 -0.35 -7.84 2.02
C ASN A 64 0.47 -8.28 0.80
N ILE A 65 -0.14 -8.11 -0.38
CA ILE A 65 0.46 -8.52 -1.65
C ILE A 65 1.81 -7.84 -1.90
N SER A 66 1.98 -6.57 -1.51
CA SER A 66 3.25 -5.86 -1.67
C SER A 66 4.38 -6.51 -0.86
N GLN A 67 4.10 -6.97 0.36
CA GLN A 67 5.07 -7.68 1.20
C GLN A 67 5.45 -9.04 0.60
N ILE A 68 4.47 -9.78 0.06
CA ILE A 68 4.75 -11.05 -0.63
C ILE A 68 5.65 -10.82 -1.84
N ILE A 69 5.33 -9.82 -2.68
CA ILE A 69 6.15 -9.48 -3.86
C ILE A 69 7.56 -9.07 -3.44
N GLU A 70 7.71 -8.27 -2.38
CA GLU A 70 9.01 -7.84 -1.89
C GLU A 70 9.86 -9.03 -1.43
N LYS A 71 9.26 -9.98 -0.72
CA LYS A 71 9.94 -11.22 -0.30
C LYS A 71 10.39 -12.04 -1.51
N LEU A 72 9.49 -12.27 -2.48
CA LEU A 72 9.82 -12.99 -3.71
C LEU A 72 10.95 -12.31 -4.49
N LEU A 73 10.96 -10.97 -4.56
CA LEU A 73 12.04 -10.22 -5.21
C LEU A 73 13.37 -10.35 -4.46
N LYS A 74 13.37 -10.29 -3.13
CA LYS A 74 14.58 -10.50 -2.31
C LYS A 74 15.15 -11.91 -2.52
N ASP A 75 14.30 -12.91 -2.49
CA ASP A 75 14.69 -14.31 -2.70
C ASP A 75 15.26 -14.50 -4.11
N TYR A 76 14.60 -13.95 -5.14
CA TYR A 76 15.07 -13.99 -6.53
C TYR A 76 16.44 -13.30 -6.72
N LEU A 77 16.64 -12.14 -6.10
CA LEU A 77 17.91 -11.40 -6.18
C LEU A 77 19.05 -12.08 -5.41
N THR A 78 18.73 -12.83 -4.36
CA THR A 78 19.74 -13.52 -3.52
C THR A 78 20.10 -14.90 -4.05
N SER A 79 19.17 -15.59 -4.72
CA SER A 79 19.38 -16.88 -5.37
C SER A 79 20.12 -16.78 -6.72
N LYS A 80 20.69 -15.61 -7.02
CA LYS A 80 21.38 -15.29 -8.27
C LYS A 80 22.88 -15.26 -8.07
#